data_AF-A0A0V0QTC8-F1
#
_entry.id   AF-A0A0V0QTC8-F1
#
_cell.length_a   1.000
_cell.length_b   1.000
_cell.length_c   1.000
_cell.angle_alpha   90.00
_cell.angle_beta   90.00
_cell.angle_gamma   90.00
#
_symmetry.space_group_name_H-M   'P 1'
#
loop_
_entity.id
_entity.type
_entity.pdbx_description
1 polymer ?
#
loop_
_entity_poly.entity_id
_entity_poly.type
_entity_poly.pdbx_seq_one_letter_code
_entity_poly.pdbx_strand_id
1 'polypeptide(L)'
;MAPPPKYLITRKLVRRFFDKHLPKQPLQASDPGQQLFQCWEKFGIDDARCKQYEVMYDHVFQQNTNYRQRVKNLRIREDVMETLKKPIYPNQLKGRYKKKNIATDIYNGLV
;
A
#
# COMPACT_ATOMS: atom_id res chain seq x y z
N MET A 1 8.82 -3.91 28.03
CA MET A 1 8.98 -2.85 27.01
C MET A 1 7.90 -1.81 27.22
N ALA A 2 8.23 -0.51 27.22
CA ALA A 2 7.22 0.55 27.32
C ALA A 2 6.45 0.69 25.99
N PRO A 3 5.16 1.08 26.00
CA PRO A 3 4.41 1.32 24.78
C PRO A 3 5.02 2.48 23.98
N PRO A 4 4.98 2.43 22.63
CA PRO A 4 5.55 3.47 21.78
C PRO A 4 4.74 4.77 21.88
N PRO A 5 5.37 5.93 21.61
CA PRO A 5 4.66 7.21 21.58
C PRO A 5 3.64 7.27 20.45
N LYS A 6 2.51 7.96 20.69
CA LYS A 6 1.34 7.98 19.81
C LYS A 6 1.61 8.45 18.38
N TYR A 7 2.53 9.40 18.19
CA TYR A 7 2.91 9.88 16.85
C TYR A 7 3.59 8.82 15.98
N LEU A 8 4.19 7.78 16.57
CA LEU A 8 4.72 6.64 15.81
C LEU A 8 3.59 5.67 15.43
N ILE A 9 2.58 5.54 16.29
CA ILE A 9 1.44 4.66 16.06
C ILE A 9 0.68 5.11 14.81
N THR A 10 0.34 6.40 14.70
CA THR A 10 -0.37 6.93 13.53
C THR A 10 0.40 6.73 12.23
N ARG A 11 1.68 7.11 12.20
CA ARG A 11 2.54 6.95 11.02
C ARG A 11 2.65 5.48 10.58
N LYS A 12 2.65 4.53 11.53
CA LYS A 12 2.64 3.09 11.23
C LYS A 12 1.29 2.61 10.69
N LEU A 13 0.19 3.12 11.24
CA LEU A 13 -1.16 2.77 10.80
C LEU A 13 -1.46 3.29 9.40
N VAL A 14 -1.05 4.52 9.07
CA VAL A 14 -1.22 5.09 7.72
C VAL A 14 -0.55 4.22 6.67
N ARG A 15 0.69 3.77 6.91
CA ARG A 15 1.39 2.83 6.01
C ARG A 15 0.58 1.55 5.80
N ARG A 16 0.15 0.92 6.92
CA ARG A 16 -0.64 -0.32 6.87
C ARG A 16 -2.01 -0.13 6.20
N PHE A 17 -2.62 1.04 6.33
CA PHE A 17 -3.89 1.35 5.69
C PHE A 17 -3.73 1.29 4.18
N PHE A 18 -2.77 2.02 3.62
CA PHE A 18 -2.50 2.03 2.18
C PHE A 18 -2.02 0.66 1.67
N ASP A 19 -1.20 -0.08 2.43
CA ASP A 19 -0.77 -1.43 2.02
C ASP A 19 -1.94 -2.42 1.89
N LYS A 20 -3.03 -2.20 2.65
CA LYS A 20 -4.25 -3.02 2.64
C LYS A 20 -5.29 -2.55 1.63
N HIS A 21 -5.40 -1.23 1.40
CA HIS A 21 -6.49 -0.63 0.64
C HIS A 21 -6.09 -0.25 -0.79
N LEU A 22 -4.80 -0.06 -1.08
CA LEU A 22 -4.39 0.24 -2.44
C LEU A 22 -4.55 -1.01 -3.33
N PRO A 23 -5.15 -0.85 -4.52
CA PRO A 23 -5.30 -1.94 -5.47
C PRO A 23 -3.92 -2.43 -5.91
N LYS A 24 -3.67 -3.73 -5.75
CA LYS A 24 -2.41 -4.38 -6.17
C LYS A 24 -2.46 -4.90 -7.61
N GLN A 25 -3.67 -4.99 -8.16
CA GLN A 25 -4.00 -5.47 -9.49
C GLN A 25 -5.12 -4.58 -10.04
N PRO A 26 -5.15 -4.34 -11.37
CA PRO A 26 -6.27 -3.71 -12.03
C PRO A 26 -7.51 -4.61 -11.93
N LEU A 27 -8.70 -4.00 -11.99
CA LEU A 27 -9.95 -4.73 -12.12
C LEU A 27 -9.96 -5.43 -13.49
N GLN A 28 -9.78 -6.75 -13.52
CA GLN A 28 -9.87 -7.56 -14.72
C GLN A 28 -11.16 -8.41 -14.70
N ALA A 29 -11.77 -8.61 -15.87
CA ALA A 29 -12.98 -9.40 -16.03
C ALA A 29 -12.71 -10.92 -16.00
N SER A 30 -11.48 -11.36 -16.31
CA SER A 30 -11.08 -12.77 -16.29
C SER A 30 -9.64 -12.93 -15.80
N ASP A 31 -9.36 -14.00 -15.06
CA ASP A 31 -8.00 -14.35 -14.62
C ASP A 31 -7.33 -15.28 -15.66
N PRO A 32 -6.46 -14.77 -16.56
CA PRO A 32 -5.82 -15.61 -17.57
C PRO A 32 -4.88 -16.64 -16.95
N GLY A 33 -4.39 -16.43 -15.73
CA GLY A 33 -3.55 -17.41 -15.03
C GLY A 33 -4.31 -18.67 -14.67
N GLN A 34 -5.57 -18.55 -14.27
CA GLN A 34 -6.42 -19.72 -14.02
C GLN A 34 -6.71 -20.49 -15.31
N GLN A 35 -6.98 -19.80 -16.42
CA GLN A 35 -7.25 -20.44 -17.71
C GLN A 35 -6.02 -21.18 -18.24
N LEU A 36 -4.84 -20.58 -18.12
CA LEU A 36 -3.57 -21.21 -18.43
C LEU A 36 -3.35 -22.48 -17.61
N PHE A 37 -3.52 -22.38 -16.29
CA PHE A 37 -3.32 -23.52 -15.39
C PHE A 37 -4.26 -24.68 -15.71
N GLN A 38 -5.55 -24.39 -15.95
CA GLN A 38 -6.53 -25.39 -16.34
C GLN A 38 -6.22 -26.01 -17.72
N CYS A 39 -5.63 -25.24 -18.64
CA CYS A 39 -5.22 -25.76 -19.94
C CYS A 39 -4.06 -26.74 -19.79
N TRP A 40 -3.02 -26.36 -19.05
CA TRP A 40 -1.87 -27.22 -18.78
C TRP A 40 -2.25 -28.49 -18.02
N GLU A 41 -3.20 -28.41 -17.09
CA GLU A 41 -3.69 -29.58 -16.35
C GLU A 41 -4.42 -30.58 -17.28
N LYS A 42 -5.14 -30.09 -18.28
CA LYS A 42 -5.94 -30.93 -19.19
C LYS A 42 -5.15 -31.50 -20.37
N PHE A 43 -4.27 -30.70 -20.96
CA PHE A 43 -3.62 -31.02 -22.24
C PHE A 43 -2.11 -31.23 -22.12
N GLY A 44 -1.52 -30.94 -20.96
CA GLY A 44 -0.08 -30.92 -20.76
C GLY A 44 0.53 -29.56 -21.12
N ILE A 45 1.80 -29.38 -20.75
CA ILE A 45 2.48 -28.07 -20.77
C ILE A 45 2.72 -27.56 -22.21
N ASP A 46 2.90 -28.45 -23.19
CA ASP A 46 3.39 -28.07 -24.54
C ASP A 46 2.32 -28.22 -25.66
N ASP A 47 1.04 -28.31 -25.29
CA ASP A 47 -0.02 -28.32 -26.30
C ASP A 47 -0.17 -26.93 -26.96
N ALA A 48 -0.22 -26.90 -28.29
CA ALA A 48 -0.43 -25.68 -29.08
C ALA A 48 -1.71 -24.91 -28.68
N ARG A 49 -2.71 -25.58 -28.11
CA ARG A 49 -3.94 -24.96 -27.58
C ARG A 49 -3.66 -24.08 -26.36
N CYS A 50 -2.66 -24.43 -25.55
CA CYS A 50 -2.33 -23.69 -24.33
C CYS A 50 -1.44 -22.46 -24.58
N LYS A 51 -0.73 -22.43 -25.71
CA LYS A 51 0.15 -21.30 -26.11
C LYS A 51 -0.59 -19.96 -26.24
N GLN A 52 -1.88 -19.98 -26.58
CA GLN A 52 -2.68 -18.75 -26.61
C GLN A 52 -2.84 -18.13 -25.22
N TYR A 53 -3.03 -18.97 -24.19
CA TYR A 53 -3.15 -18.51 -22.81
C TYR A 53 -1.81 -18.05 -22.23
N GLU A 54 -0.68 -18.59 -22.71
CA GLU A 54 0.67 -18.14 -22.31
C GLU A 54 0.89 -16.67 -22.71
N VAL A 55 0.59 -16.34 -23.96
CA VAL A 55 0.71 -14.96 -24.47
C VAL A 55 -0.22 -14.01 -23.70
N MET A 56 -1.43 -14.44 -23.38
CA MET A 56 -2.37 -13.65 -22.57
C MET A 56 -1.86 -13.44 -21.14
N TYR A 57 -1.30 -14.48 -20.53
CA TYR A 57 -0.74 -14.42 -19.18
C TYR A 57 0.43 -13.45 -19.11
N ASP A 58 1.38 -13.53 -20.06
CA ASP A 58 2.52 -12.63 -20.13
C ASP A 58 2.10 -11.17 -20.31
N HIS A 59 1.13 -10.92 -21.21
CA HIS A 59 0.60 -9.59 -21.41
C HIS A 59 -0.04 -9.02 -20.13
N VAL A 60 -0.85 -9.82 -19.43
CA VAL A 60 -1.45 -9.40 -18.15
C VAL A 60 -0.40 -9.21 -17.06
N PHE A 61 0.65 -10.03 -17.02
CA PHE A 61 1.77 -9.85 -16.10
C PHE A 61 2.47 -8.49 -16.33
N GLN A 62 2.73 -8.13 -17.58
CA GLN A 62 3.29 -6.83 -17.95
C GLN A 62 2.34 -5.67 -17.57
N GLN A 63 1.03 -5.82 -17.82
CA GLN A 63 0.06 -4.80 -17.39
C GLN A 63 0.03 -4.63 -15.87
N ASN A 64 0.09 -5.72 -15.11
CA ASN A 64 0.09 -5.69 -13.64
C ASN A 64 1.33 -5.02 -13.07
N THR A 65 2.50 -5.28 -13.64
CA THR A 65 3.75 -4.62 -13.22
C THR A 65 3.71 -3.11 -13.50
N ASN A 66 3.27 -2.71 -14.69
CA ASN A 66 3.08 -1.30 -15.06
C ASN A 66 2.04 -0.61 -14.16
N TYR A 67 0.93 -1.29 -13.85
CA TYR A 67 -0.10 -0.76 -12.95
C TYR A 67 0.46 -0.48 -11.55
N ARG A 68 1.22 -1.43 -10.97
CA ARG A 68 1.86 -1.24 -9.66
C ARG A 68 2.85 -0.09 -9.66
N GLN A 69 3.61 0.07 -10.74
CA GLN A 69 4.51 1.22 -10.90
C GLN A 69 3.74 2.54 -10.95
N ARG A 70 2.64 2.61 -11.70
CA ARG A 70 1.77 3.79 -11.76
C ARG A 70 1.22 4.15 -10.38
N VAL A 71 0.65 3.18 -9.65
CA VAL A 71 0.13 3.39 -8.29
C VAL A 71 1.23 3.90 -7.34
N LYS A 72 2.45 3.34 -7.43
CA LYS A 72 3.60 3.81 -6.65
C LYS A 72 4.01 5.25 -7.02
N ASN A 73 3.96 5.59 -8.30
CA ASN A 73 4.35 6.91 -8.80
C ASN A 73 3.35 8.01 -8.44
N LEU A 74 2.08 7.66 -8.14
CA LEU A 74 1.10 8.61 -7.63
C LEU A 74 1.43 9.16 -6.23
N ARG A 75 2.33 8.51 -5.48
CA ARG A 75 2.83 9.00 -4.17
C ARG A 75 1.76 9.35 -3.13
N ILE A 76 0.55 8.78 -3.27
CA ILE A 76 -0.62 9.06 -2.41
C ILE A 76 -0.29 8.89 -0.92
N ARG A 77 0.47 7.84 -0.59
CA ARG A 77 0.85 7.55 0.79
C ARG A 77 1.80 8.61 1.34
N GLU A 78 2.78 9.01 0.55
CA GLU A 78 3.75 10.04 0.90
C GLU A 78 3.05 11.38 1.12
N ASP A 79 2.18 11.79 0.20
CA ASP A 79 1.42 13.04 0.27
C ASP A 79 0.55 13.09 1.54
N VAL A 80 -0.19 12.02 1.83
CA VAL A 80 -1.01 11.95 3.05
C VAL A 80 -0.15 11.96 4.32
N MET A 81 1.02 11.32 4.30
CA MET A 81 1.95 11.36 5.44
C MET A 81 2.56 12.75 5.67
N GLU A 82 2.69 13.57 4.63
CA GLU A 82 3.17 14.95 4.71
C GLU A 82 2.12 15.90 5.31
N THR A 83 0.83 15.62 5.11
CA THR A 83 -0.24 16.39 5.79
C THR A 83 -0.23 16.27 7.31
N LEU A 84 0.44 15.25 7.86
CA LEU A 84 0.58 15.08 9.30
C LEU A 84 1.55 16.11 9.87
N LYS A 85 1.08 16.89 10.85
CA LYS A 85 1.90 17.87 11.56
C LYS A 85 3.13 17.24 12.20
N LYS A 86 4.15 18.07 12.43
CA LYS A 86 5.36 17.66 13.15
C LYS A 86 4.98 17.11 14.53
N PRO A 87 5.50 15.94 14.93
CA PRO A 87 5.16 15.35 16.21
C PRO A 87 5.70 16.20 17.36
N ILE A 88 4.94 16.26 18.44
CA ILE A 88 5.34 16.92 19.67
C ILE A 88 6.14 15.93 20.51
N TYR A 89 7.43 16.20 20.70
CA TYR A 89 8.29 15.31 21.47
C TYR A 89 8.17 15.60 22.98
N PRO A 90 8.24 14.58 23.86
CA PRO A 90 8.17 14.78 25.30
C PRO A 90 9.20 15.81 25.83
N ASN A 91 10.38 15.86 25.20
CA ASN A 91 11.45 16.78 25.55
C ASN A 91 11.08 18.25 25.31
N GLN A 92 10.23 18.54 24.32
CA GLN A 92 9.77 19.90 24.03
C GLN A 92 8.79 20.39 25.10
N LEU A 93 7.95 19.48 25.61
CA LEU A 93 6.95 19.72 26.65
C LEU A 93 7.54 19.72 28.07
N LYS A 94 8.76 19.20 28.24
CA LYS A 94 9.45 19.14 29.53
C LYS A 94 9.90 20.54 29.97
N GLY A 95 9.69 20.82 31.27
CA GLY A 95 10.09 22.06 31.94
C GLY A 95 8.96 22.66 32.79
N ARG A 96 9.29 23.16 33.99
CA ARG A 96 8.33 23.93 34.82
C ARG A 96 8.11 25.30 34.16
N TYR A 97 6.91 25.87 34.31
CA TYR A 97 6.53 27.21 33.82
C TYR A 97 6.47 27.44 32.30
N LYS A 98 6.60 26.40 31.45
CA LYS A 98 6.28 26.51 30.02
C LYS A 98 4.76 26.52 29.80
N LYS A 99 4.25 27.55 29.10
CA LYS A 99 2.87 27.55 28.59
C LYS A 99 2.70 26.46 27.53
N LYS A 100 1.80 25.50 27.77
CA LYS A 100 1.51 24.41 26.83
C LYS A 100 0.43 24.86 25.84
N ASN A 101 0.82 25.36 24.69
CA ASN A 101 -0.12 25.62 23.59
C ASN A 101 -0.18 24.38 22.68
N ILE A 102 -0.83 23.31 23.15
CA ILE A 102 -1.06 22.11 22.34
C ILE A 102 -2.53 22.14 21.90
N ALA A 103 -2.80 22.77 20.77
CA ALA A 103 -4.10 22.59 20.12
C ALA A 103 -4.15 21.19 19.50
N THR A 104 -5.09 20.37 19.95
CA THR A 104 -5.37 19.07 19.32
C THR A 104 -6.14 19.31 18.02
N ASP A 105 -5.53 18.90 16.92
CA ASP A 105 -6.09 19.00 15.57
C ASP A 105 -6.02 17.62 14.91
N ILE A 106 -6.92 17.35 13.97
CA ILE A 106 -7.05 16.09 13.24
C ILE A 106 -5.73 15.76 12.53
N TYR A 107 -5.02 16.79 12.05
CA TYR A 107 -3.70 16.67 11.40
C TYR A 107 -2.55 16.26 12.34
N ASN A 108 -2.75 16.25 13.67
CA ASN A 108 -1.76 15.72 14.62
C ASN A 108 -1.78 14.18 14.70
N GLY A 109 -2.88 13.55 14.25
CA GLY A 109 -3.13 12.14 14.49
C GLY A 109 -3.53 11.86 15.94
N LEU A 110 -3.02 10.76 16.52
CA LEU A 110 -3.26 10.38 17.91
C LEU A 110 -2.41 11.28 18.83
N VAL A 111 -3.09 12.07 19.67
CA VAL A 111 -2.51 12.91 20.72
C VAL A 111 -2.72 12.27 22.08
#